data_AF-A0A2E4WLC2-F1
#
_entry.id   AF-A0A2E4WLC2-F1
#
_cell.length_a   1.000
_cell.length_b   1.000
_cell.length_c   1.000
_cell.angle_alpha   90.00
_cell.angle_beta   90.00
_cell.angle_gamma   90.00
#
_symmetry.space_group_name_H-M   'P 1'
#
loop_
_entity.id
_entity.type
_entity.pdbx_description
1 polymer ?
#
loop_
_entity_poly.entity_id
_entity_poly.type
_entity_poly.pdbx_seq_one_letter_code
_entity_poly.pdbx_strand_id
1 'polypeptide(L)'
;MSNIYQPNLIFSYNEKVMLPLKKQLMRKNLYEVPTLQKISLNIGVGSREEKNALEHAMSDLTTITGQQAVVTRAKKAISNFKLRIGDPVGARVTLRKWYMFEFLERLISIALPRVRDFSGLSAKSFDGRGNYSFGIQEQIVFPEIDYDKIDKIRGLDITITTSANSDEEAYYLLKMLGFPFRLDNHFERLSESNSTEKNKGN
;
A
#
# COMPACT_ATOMS: atom_id res chain seq x y z
N MET A 1 -33.51 -7.81 5.02
CA MET A 1 -32.05 -7.96 5.19
C MET A 1 -31.38 -6.85 4.40
N SER A 2 -30.71 -5.93 5.07
CA SER A 2 -29.98 -4.84 4.42
C SER A 2 -28.98 -5.42 3.41
N ASN A 3 -28.94 -4.89 2.20
CA ASN A 3 -27.96 -5.25 1.19
C ASN A 3 -26.58 -4.80 1.71
N ILE A 4 -25.86 -5.69 2.40
CA ILE A 4 -24.55 -5.37 2.97
C ILE A 4 -23.57 -5.31 1.80
N TYR A 5 -23.20 -4.08 1.43
CA TYR A 5 -22.18 -3.84 0.42
C TYR A 5 -20.88 -4.55 0.80
N GLN A 6 -20.37 -5.40 -0.09
CA GLN A 6 -19.10 -6.09 0.05
C GLN A 6 -18.18 -5.73 -1.13
N PRO A 7 -16.98 -5.18 -0.86
CA PRO A 7 -15.99 -4.91 -1.90
C PRO A 7 -15.64 -6.15 -2.72
N ASN A 8 -15.50 -5.97 -4.04
CA ASN A 8 -15.18 -7.04 -4.99
C ASN A 8 -13.86 -7.74 -4.68
N LEU A 9 -12.87 -6.98 -4.22
CA LEU A 9 -11.58 -7.54 -3.83
C LEU A 9 -11.67 -8.47 -2.61
N ILE A 10 -12.59 -8.22 -1.66
CA ILE A 10 -12.82 -9.13 -0.52
C ILE A 10 -13.43 -10.45 -1.00
N PHE A 11 -14.42 -10.37 -1.90
CA PHE A 11 -15.03 -11.54 -2.49
C PHE A 11 -13.99 -12.39 -3.25
N SER A 12 -13.21 -11.74 -4.11
CA SER A 12 -12.12 -12.38 -4.86
C SER A 12 -11.06 -12.97 -3.94
N TYR A 13 -10.73 -12.30 -2.84
CA TYR A 13 -9.78 -12.81 -1.86
C TYR A 13 -10.25 -14.15 -1.24
N ASN A 14 -11.50 -14.19 -0.77
CA ASN A 14 -12.04 -15.36 -0.09
C ASN A 14 -12.23 -16.56 -1.04
N GLU A 15 -12.74 -16.33 -2.25
CA GLU A 15 -13.03 -17.43 -3.18
C GLU A 15 -11.80 -17.87 -4.00
N LYS A 16 -11.04 -16.90 -4.51
CA LYS A 16 -10.03 -17.16 -5.55
C LYS A 16 -8.60 -17.10 -5.03
N VAL A 17 -8.31 -16.34 -3.97
CA VAL A 17 -6.94 -16.16 -3.49
C VAL A 17 -6.61 -17.12 -2.34
N MET A 18 -7.50 -17.29 -1.37
CA MET A 18 -7.19 -18.02 -0.13
C MET A 18 -6.80 -19.48 -0.35
N LEU A 19 -7.54 -20.23 -1.18
CA LEU A 19 -7.24 -21.64 -1.45
C LEU A 19 -5.94 -21.83 -2.24
N PRO A 20 -5.70 -21.12 -3.36
CA PRO A 20 -4.41 -21.18 -4.05
C PRO A 20 -3.24 -20.75 -3.18
N LEU A 21 -3.40 -19.68 -2.40
CA LEU A 21 -2.34 -19.19 -1.51
C LEU A 21 -2.00 -20.21 -0.42
N LYS A 22 -3.01 -20.86 0.17
CA LYS A 22 -2.79 -21.98 1.11
C LYS A 22 -1.96 -23.10 0.48
N LYS A 23 -2.32 -23.50 -0.75
CA LYS A 23 -1.61 -24.57 -1.48
C LYS A 23 -0.17 -24.17 -1.78
N GLN A 24 0.02 -22.94 -2.26
CA GLN A 24 1.34 -22.42 -2.62
C GLN A 24 2.26 -22.30 -1.41
N LEU A 25 1.74 -21.84 -0.27
CA LEU A 25 2.49 -21.72 0.98
C LEU A 25 2.54 -23.02 1.79
N MET A 26 1.97 -24.12 1.27
CA MET A 26 1.89 -25.43 1.92
C MET A 26 1.38 -25.38 3.37
N ARG A 27 0.43 -24.48 3.65
CA ARG A 27 -0.11 -24.27 5.01
C ARG A 27 -1.13 -25.34 5.38
N LYS A 28 -1.08 -25.83 6.61
CA LYS A 28 -2.00 -26.86 7.11
C LYS A 28 -3.38 -26.25 7.37
N ASN A 29 -3.39 -25.12 8.07
CA ASN A 29 -4.61 -24.41 8.46
C ASN A 29 -4.93 -23.26 7.49
N LEU A 30 -6.23 -22.99 7.29
CA LEU A 30 -6.69 -21.82 6.52
C LEU A 30 -6.40 -20.51 7.25
N TYR A 31 -6.48 -20.51 8.59
CA TYR A 31 -6.23 -19.31 9.39
C TYR A 31 -4.75 -18.91 9.47
N GLU A 32 -3.83 -19.77 9.01
CA GLU A 32 -2.40 -19.44 8.89
C GLU A 32 -2.09 -18.70 7.58
N VAL A 33 -3.05 -18.61 6.66
CA VAL A 33 -2.85 -17.90 5.39
C VAL A 33 -2.73 -16.40 5.67
N PRO A 34 -1.71 -15.73 5.12
CA PRO A 34 -1.49 -14.31 5.37
C PRO A 34 -2.65 -13.46 4.83
N THR A 35 -3.00 -12.42 5.58
CA THR A 35 -4.10 -11.49 5.30
C THR A 35 -3.59 -10.06 5.34
N LEU A 36 -4.32 -9.14 4.70
CA LEU A 36 -4.09 -7.71 4.84
C LEU A 36 -4.63 -7.22 6.19
N GLN A 37 -3.82 -6.50 6.97
CA GLN A 37 -4.22 -5.99 8.28
C GLN A 37 -4.62 -4.51 8.25
N LYS A 38 -3.84 -3.69 7.55
CA LYS A 38 -4.10 -2.25 7.38
C LYS A 38 -3.30 -1.72 6.20
N ILE A 39 -3.77 -0.61 5.64
CA ILE A 39 -2.98 0.23 4.73
C ILE A 39 -2.83 1.60 5.39
N SER A 40 -1.59 2.08 5.49
CA SER A 40 -1.27 3.39 6.04
C SER A 40 -0.77 4.29 4.92
N LEU A 41 -1.36 5.47 4.81
CA LEU A 41 -0.96 6.50 3.87
C LEU A 41 -0.39 7.67 4.66
N ASN A 42 0.68 8.27 4.18
CA ASN A 42 1.25 9.45 4.80
C ASN A 42 1.84 10.42 3.77
N ILE A 43 1.71 11.71 4.06
CA ILE A 43 2.32 12.80 3.31
C ILE A 43 3.17 13.60 4.29
N GLY A 44 4.46 13.75 3.96
CA GLY A 44 5.38 14.62 4.68
C GLY A 44 5.28 16.06 4.16
N VAL A 45 5.06 17.02 5.04
CA VAL A 45 5.04 18.45 4.73
C VAL A 45 6.29 19.07 5.37
N GLY A 46 7.37 19.08 4.58
CA GLY A 46 8.74 19.33 5.05
C GLY A 46 9.12 20.77 5.36
N SER A 47 8.19 21.73 5.37
CA SER A 47 8.50 23.13 5.67
C SER A 47 7.41 23.79 6.51
N ARG A 48 7.86 24.58 7.49
CA ARG A 48 7.03 25.37 8.41
C ARG A 48 6.54 26.68 7.78
N GLU A 49 6.95 26.95 6.54
CA GLU A 49 6.82 28.27 5.90
C GLU A 49 5.46 28.46 5.22
N GLU A 50 4.85 27.39 4.70
CA GLU A 50 3.49 27.45 4.15
C GLU A 50 2.45 27.08 5.21
N LYS A 51 1.74 28.09 5.72
CA LYS A 51 0.72 27.92 6.75
C LYS A 51 -0.40 26.95 6.34
N ASN A 52 -0.73 26.88 5.05
CA ASN A 52 -1.89 26.13 4.55
C ASN A 52 -1.51 24.76 3.94
N ALA A 53 -0.22 24.48 3.72
CA ALA A 53 0.21 23.25 3.04
C ALA A 53 -0.23 21.98 3.78
N LEU A 54 -0.31 22.04 5.11
CA LEU A 54 -0.79 20.95 5.94
C LEU A 54 -2.29 20.69 5.72
N GLU A 55 -3.10 21.75 5.66
CA GLU A 55 -4.54 21.65 5.47
C GLU A 55 -4.87 21.08 4.09
N HIS A 56 -4.15 21.53 3.06
CA HIS A 56 -4.26 20.97 1.71
C HIS A 56 -3.86 19.49 1.68
N ALA A 57 -2.72 19.11 2.27
CA ALA A 57 -2.31 17.70 2.34
C ALA A 57 -3.31 16.82 3.10
N MET A 58 -3.95 17.33 4.15
CA MET A 58 -5.02 16.63 4.86
C MET A 58 -6.27 16.48 4.00
N SER A 59 -6.67 17.54 3.29
CA SER A 59 -7.81 17.53 2.37
C SER A 59 -7.60 16.53 1.24
N ASP A 60 -6.41 16.52 0.62
CA ASP A 60 -6.03 15.59 -0.43
C ASP A 60 -6.12 14.14 0.06
N LEU A 61 -5.51 13.81 1.21
CA LEU A 61 -5.59 12.46 1.78
C LEU A 61 -7.03 12.06 2.13
N THR A 62 -7.81 12.98 2.65
CA THR A 62 -9.22 12.72 3.00
C THR A 62 -10.04 12.46 1.75
N THR A 63 -9.81 13.22 0.68
CA THR A 63 -10.46 13.06 -0.62
C THR A 63 -10.06 11.73 -1.28
N ILE A 64 -8.77 11.41 -1.26
CA ILE A 64 -8.24 10.15 -1.81
C ILE A 64 -8.80 8.97 -1.04
N THR A 65 -8.90 9.02 0.30
CA THR A 65 -9.21 7.81 1.09
C THR A 65 -10.65 7.71 1.57
N GLY A 66 -11.44 8.78 1.48
CA GLY A 66 -12.77 8.86 2.06
C GLY A 66 -12.78 8.87 3.60
N GLN A 67 -11.61 8.90 4.24
CA GLN A 67 -11.45 8.91 5.69
C GLN A 67 -10.65 10.14 6.11
N GLN A 68 -11.10 10.83 7.16
CA GLN A 68 -10.44 12.03 7.66
C GLN A 68 -8.98 11.76 8.05
N ALA A 69 -8.07 12.50 7.44
CA ALA A 69 -6.65 12.44 7.76
C ALA A 69 -6.35 13.08 9.12
N VAL A 70 -5.28 12.62 9.77
CA VAL A 70 -4.83 13.12 11.08
C VAL A 70 -3.46 13.76 10.94
N VAL A 71 -3.28 14.93 11.57
CA VAL A 71 -1.98 15.62 11.63
C VAL A 71 -0.96 14.78 12.40
N THR A 72 0.22 14.60 11.82
CA THR A 72 1.40 14.07 12.50
C THR A 72 2.22 15.20 13.09
N ARG A 73 2.57 15.06 14.37
CA ARG A 73 3.35 16.05 15.12
C ARG A 73 4.75 15.52 15.42
N ALA A 74 5.73 16.42 15.44
CA ALA A 74 7.11 16.11 15.77
C ALA A 74 7.24 15.60 17.22
N LYS A 75 7.87 14.44 17.39
CA LYS A 75 8.15 13.85 18.72
C LYS A 75 9.46 14.36 19.34
N LYS A 76 10.40 14.81 18.51
CA LYS A 76 11.74 15.27 18.92
C LYS A 76 12.03 16.62 18.27
N ALA A 77 12.73 17.48 19.01
CA ALA A 77 13.28 18.70 18.44
C ALA A 77 14.59 18.38 17.72
N ILE A 78 14.74 18.88 16.48
CA ILE A 78 15.95 18.69 15.69
C ILE A 78 16.30 20.03 15.03
N SER A 79 17.40 20.63 15.44
CA SER A 79 17.82 21.97 15.03
C SER A 79 18.06 22.09 13.52
N ASN A 80 18.64 21.07 12.88
CA ASN A 80 18.90 21.06 11.43
C ASN A 80 17.64 21.20 10.59
N PHE A 81 16.50 20.68 11.07
CA PHE A 81 15.20 20.79 10.40
C PHE A 81 14.36 21.96 10.93
N LYS A 82 14.90 22.77 11.86
CA LYS A 82 14.18 23.85 12.55
C LYS A 82 12.88 23.38 13.23
N LEU A 83 12.84 22.12 13.66
CA LEU A 83 11.67 21.47 14.27
C LEU A 83 11.71 21.56 15.79
N ARG A 84 10.57 21.92 16.39
CA ARG A 84 10.30 21.86 17.83
C ARG A 84 9.30 20.73 18.12
N ILE A 85 9.30 20.23 19.35
CA ILE A 85 8.36 19.19 19.78
C ILE A 85 6.92 19.74 19.65
N GLY A 86 6.03 18.92 19.07
CA GLY A 86 4.62 19.28 18.88
C GLY A 86 4.30 20.02 17.57
N ASP A 87 5.33 20.46 16.83
CA ASP A 87 5.14 21.08 15.51
C ASP A 87 4.45 20.10 14.55
N PRO A 88 3.51 20.57 13.70
CA PRO A 88 2.95 19.74 12.64
C PRO A 88 4.01 19.46 11.57
N VAL A 89 4.12 18.21 11.14
CA VAL A 89 5.12 17.74 10.16
C VAL A 89 4.47 17.09 8.94
N GLY A 90 3.21 16.67 9.05
CA GLY A 90 2.51 16.06 7.93
C GLY A 90 1.13 15.56 8.29
N ALA A 91 0.58 14.73 7.42
CA ALA A 91 -0.73 14.13 7.58
C ALA A 91 -0.66 12.62 7.31
N ARG A 92 -1.48 11.84 8.01
CA ARG A 92 -1.59 10.40 7.80
C ARG A 92 -3.01 9.92 7.91
N VAL A 93 -3.30 8.79 7.27
CA VAL A 93 -4.55 8.05 7.42
C VAL A 93 -4.25 6.55 7.48
N THR A 94 -5.08 5.79 8.20
CA THR A 94 -4.93 4.34 8.31
C THR A 94 -6.27 3.69 8.00
N LEU A 95 -6.29 2.94 6.90
CA LEU A 95 -7.44 2.22 6.40
C LEU A 95 -7.41 0.78 6.91
N ARG A 96 -8.59 0.27 7.26
CA ARG A 96 -8.82 -1.10 7.75
C ARG A 96 -10.15 -1.61 7.22
N LYS A 97 -10.36 -2.93 7.31
CA LYS A 97 -11.59 -3.61 6.88
C LYS A 97 -11.92 -3.26 5.42
N TRP A 98 -13.19 -3.04 5.09
CA TRP A 98 -13.68 -2.71 3.75
C TRP A 98 -12.94 -1.57 3.03
N TYR A 99 -12.81 -0.38 3.65
CA TYR A 99 -12.11 0.79 3.10
C TYR A 99 -10.69 0.49 2.60
N MET A 100 -9.98 -0.43 3.27
CA MET A 100 -8.65 -0.84 2.85
C MET A 100 -8.67 -1.59 1.52
N PHE A 101 -9.62 -2.50 1.35
CA PHE A 101 -9.76 -3.29 0.12
C PHE A 101 -10.25 -2.43 -1.04
N GLU A 102 -11.20 -1.52 -0.82
CA GLU A 102 -11.65 -0.56 -1.84
C GLU A 102 -10.51 0.35 -2.30
N PHE A 103 -9.75 0.89 -1.33
CA PHE A 103 -8.58 1.71 -1.64
C PHE A 103 -7.55 0.92 -2.44
N LEU A 104 -7.25 -0.33 -2.04
CA LEU A 104 -6.29 -1.18 -2.73
C LEU A 104 -6.74 -1.50 -4.17
N GLU A 105 -8.02 -1.80 -4.37
CA GLU A 105 -8.59 -2.09 -5.69
C GLU A 105 -8.46 -0.88 -6.63
N ARG A 106 -8.81 0.32 -6.14
CA ARG A 106 -8.63 1.56 -6.90
C ARG A 106 -7.16 1.91 -7.12
N LEU A 107 -6.30 1.66 -6.14
CA LEU A 107 -4.87 1.86 -6.26
C LEU A 107 -4.29 1.03 -7.40
N ILE A 108 -4.61 -0.27 -7.43
CA ILE A 108 -4.12 -1.21 -8.44
C ILE A 108 -4.70 -0.91 -9.82
N SER A 109 -6.03 -0.78 -9.92
CA SER A 109 -6.72 -0.74 -11.21
C SER A 109 -6.71 0.63 -11.87
N ILE A 110 -6.60 1.72 -11.09
CA ILE A 110 -6.78 3.09 -11.58
C ILE A 110 -5.54 3.94 -11.33
N ALA A 111 -5.05 4.01 -10.08
CA ALA A 111 -4.01 4.96 -9.73
C ALA A 111 -2.62 4.55 -10.26
N LEU A 112 -2.20 3.29 -10.07
CA LEU A 112 -0.87 2.83 -10.49
C LEU A 112 -0.66 2.90 -12.01
N PRO A 113 -1.61 2.51 -12.88
CA PRO A 113 -1.47 2.69 -14.34
C PRO A 113 -1.35 4.14 -14.79
N ARG A 114 -1.84 5.10 -13.98
CA ARG A 114 -1.75 6.55 -14.26
C ARG A 114 -0.42 7.16 -13.81
N VAL A 115 0.42 6.42 -13.09
CA VAL A 115 1.76 6.87 -12.72
C VAL A 115 2.59 7.02 -14.00
N ARG A 116 3.25 8.17 -14.18
CA ARG A 116 4.15 8.41 -15.31
C ARG A 116 5.30 7.39 -15.28
N ASP A 117 5.62 6.81 -16.44
CA ASP A 117 6.68 5.80 -16.63
C ASP A 117 6.53 4.56 -15.72
N PHE A 118 5.28 4.14 -15.49
CA PHE A 118 4.99 2.97 -14.67
C PHE A 118 5.51 1.67 -15.32
N SER A 119 6.57 1.11 -14.73
CA SER A 119 7.21 -0.14 -15.15
C SER A 119 6.90 -1.31 -14.23
N GLY A 120 5.97 -1.13 -13.29
CA GLY A 120 5.74 -2.06 -12.18
C GLY A 120 6.50 -1.66 -10.92
N LEU A 121 6.02 -2.16 -9.78
CA LEU A 121 6.55 -1.90 -8.45
C LEU A 121 7.70 -2.85 -8.10
N SER A 122 8.70 -2.33 -7.39
CA SER A 122 9.88 -3.08 -6.99
C SER A 122 9.56 -4.07 -5.88
N ALA A 123 9.83 -5.36 -6.07
CA ALA A 123 9.74 -6.35 -5.00
C ALA A 123 10.87 -6.27 -3.96
N LYS A 124 11.74 -5.24 -4.00
CA LYS A 124 12.77 -5.01 -2.99
C LYS A 124 12.28 -4.17 -1.81
N SER A 125 11.08 -3.59 -1.89
CA SER A 125 10.58 -2.65 -0.89
C SER A 125 9.86 -3.31 0.30
N PHE A 126 10.09 -4.61 0.50
CA PHE A 126 9.64 -5.30 1.70
C PHE A 126 10.62 -5.07 2.87
N ASP A 127 10.11 -5.19 4.09
CA ASP A 127 10.85 -4.88 5.33
C ASP A 127 11.45 -6.11 6.04
N GLY A 128 11.42 -7.29 5.43
CA GLY A 128 11.87 -8.55 6.03
C GLY A 128 10.83 -9.22 6.92
N ARG A 129 9.69 -8.57 7.17
CA ARG A 129 8.61 -9.04 8.05
C ARG A 129 7.25 -9.03 7.34
N GLY A 130 7.25 -9.06 6.00
CA GLY A 130 6.04 -9.14 5.21
C GLY A 130 5.24 -7.83 5.11
N ASN A 131 5.83 -6.68 5.48
CA ASN A 131 5.22 -5.38 5.17
C ASN A 131 5.84 -4.82 3.90
N TYR A 132 5.02 -4.17 3.09
CA TYR A 132 5.44 -3.57 1.83
C TYR A 132 5.23 -2.07 1.86
N SER A 133 6.25 -1.28 1.56
CA SER A 133 6.14 0.18 1.49
C SER A 133 6.67 0.73 0.18
N PHE A 134 5.99 1.73 -0.37
CA PHE A 134 6.47 2.43 -1.56
C PHE A 134 5.94 3.86 -1.59
N GLY A 135 6.69 4.73 -2.27
CA GLY A 135 6.30 6.11 -2.50
C GLY A 135 5.71 6.31 -3.90
N ILE A 136 4.69 7.15 -3.98
CA ILE A 136 4.18 7.74 -5.22
C ILE A 136 4.65 9.19 -5.23
N GLN A 137 5.28 9.63 -6.32
CA GLN A 137 5.86 10.97 -6.40
C GLN A 137 4.81 12.08 -6.53
N GLU A 138 3.67 11.78 -7.17
CA GLU A 138 2.66 12.76 -7.52
C GLU A 138 1.27 12.25 -7.08
N GLN A 139 0.58 12.98 -6.21
CA GLN A 139 -0.76 12.60 -5.73
C GLN A 139 -1.86 12.72 -6.80
N ILE A 140 -1.58 13.37 -7.93
CA ILE A 140 -2.52 13.57 -9.07
C ILE A 140 -2.86 12.28 -9.83
N VAL A 141 -2.21 11.17 -9.49
CA VAL A 141 -2.52 9.85 -10.06
C VAL A 141 -3.90 9.35 -9.62
N PHE A 142 -4.43 9.87 -8.51
CA PHE A 142 -5.77 9.56 -8.04
C PHE A 142 -6.80 10.41 -8.78
N PRO A 143 -7.84 9.82 -9.40
CA PRO A 143 -8.87 10.55 -10.13
C PRO A 143 -9.70 11.51 -9.26
N GLU A 144 -9.75 11.27 -7.95
CA GLU A 144 -10.51 12.11 -7.01
C GLU A 144 -9.87 13.48 -6.77
N ILE A 145 -8.59 13.61 -7.12
CA ILE A 145 -7.83 14.85 -6.96
C ILE A 145 -8.07 15.74 -8.19
N ASP A 146 -8.61 16.93 -7.94
CA ASP A 146 -8.84 17.96 -8.95
C ASP A 146 -7.56 18.74 -9.22
N TYR A 147 -6.97 18.55 -10.40
CA TYR A 147 -5.72 19.17 -10.80
C TYR A 147 -5.74 20.70 -10.67
N ASP A 148 -6.87 21.34 -10.95
CA ASP A 148 -6.97 22.80 -10.97
C ASP A 148 -7.04 23.41 -9.55
N LYS A 149 -7.36 22.59 -8.54
CA LYS A 149 -7.47 23.02 -7.14
C LYS A 149 -6.22 22.74 -6.31
N ILE A 150 -5.21 22.08 -6.89
CA ILE A 150 -4.00 21.72 -6.18
C ILE A 150 -3.07 22.93 -6.09
N ASP A 151 -2.56 23.18 -4.89
CA ASP A 151 -1.54 24.18 -4.66
C ASP A 151 -0.16 23.69 -5.12
N LYS A 152 0.18 22.44 -4.79
CA LYS A 152 1.47 21.84 -5.10
C LYS A 152 1.40 20.33 -5.27
N ILE A 153 2.21 19.81 -6.19
CA ILE A 153 2.45 18.37 -6.33
C ILE A 153 3.29 17.88 -5.14
N ARG A 154 2.78 16.88 -4.43
CA ARG A 154 3.33 16.27 -3.23
C ARG A 154 3.46 14.76 -3.42
N GLY A 155 4.52 14.21 -2.85
CA GLY A 155 4.68 12.77 -2.72
C GLY A 155 3.76 12.18 -1.65
N LEU A 156 3.39 10.93 -1.84
CA LEU A 156 2.58 10.12 -0.94
C LEU A 156 3.29 8.80 -0.68
N ASP A 157 3.47 8.44 0.59
CA ASP A 157 4.00 7.14 0.98
C ASP A 157 2.87 6.21 1.41
N ILE A 158 2.86 5.00 0.85
CA ILE A 158 1.88 3.97 1.13
C ILE A 158 2.59 2.76 1.74
N THR A 159 2.11 2.32 2.90
CA THR A 159 2.56 1.11 3.58
C THR A 159 1.41 0.13 3.72
N ILE A 160 1.60 -1.06 3.18
CA ILE A 160 0.69 -2.20 3.29
C ILE A 160 1.22 -3.12 4.39
N THR A 161 0.45 -3.27 5.46
CA THR A 161 0.76 -4.19 6.56
C THR A 161 -0.01 -5.48 6.36
N THR A 162 0.71 -6.60 6.37
CA THR A 162 0.13 -7.95 6.26
C THR A 162 0.35 -8.74 7.55
N SER A 163 -0.29 -9.89 7.67
CA SER A 163 -0.03 -10.85 8.75
C SER A 163 1.03 -11.89 8.38
N ALA A 164 1.71 -11.73 7.24
CA ALA A 164 2.77 -12.62 6.81
C ALA A 164 3.97 -12.56 7.76
N ASN A 165 4.69 -13.67 7.90
CA ASN A 165 5.91 -13.70 8.71
C ASN A 165 7.18 -13.49 7.86
N SER A 166 7.06 -13.63 6.55
CA SER A 166 8.15 -13.46 5.59
C SER A 166 7.73 -12.61 4.39
N ASP A 167 8.72 -12.06 3.70
CA ASP A 167 8.47 -11.24 2.51
C ASP A 167 7.95 -12.07 1.34
N GLU A 168 8.34 -13.35 1.24
CA GLU A 168 7.85 -14.27 0.21
C GLU A 168 6.34 -14.50 0.33
N GLU A 169 5.86 -14.73 1.55
CA GLU A 169 4.43 -14.89 1.83
C GLU A 169 3.64 -13.62 1.47
N ALA A 170 4.15 -12.46 1.86
CA ALA A 170 3.53 -11.17 1.57
C ALA A 170 3.55 -10.88 0.06
N TYR A 171 4.64 -11.22 -0.62
CA TYR A 171 4.77 -11.08 -2.07
C TYR A 171 3.71 -11.89 -2.80
N TYR A 172 3.55 -13.18 -2.46
CA TYR A 172 2.55 -14.02 -3.12
C TYR A 172 1.13 -13.58 -2.81
N LEU A 173 0.85 -13.15 -1.57
CA LEU A 173 -0.43 -12.55 -1.22
C LEU A 173 -0.75 -11.33 -2.12
N LEU A 174 0.16 -10.37 -2.20
CA LEU A 174 -0.04 -9.16 -3.00
C LEU A 174 -0.12 -9.46 -4.50
N LYS A 175 0.73 -10.37 -5.00
CA LYS A 175 0.70 -10.82 -6.40
C LYS A 175 -0.65 -11.43 -6.77
N MET A 176 -1.20 -12.31 -5.93
CA MET A 176 -2.52 -12.91 -6.17
C MET A 176 -3.67 -11.90 -6.08
N LEU A 177 -3.50 -10.82 -5.32
CA LEU A 177 -4.44 -9.69 -5.27
C LEU A 177 -4.33 -8.76 -6.50
N GLY A 178 -3.48 -9.09 -7.48
CA GLY A 178 -3.31 -8.32 -8.72
C GLY A 178 -2.31 -7.18 -8.59
N PHE A 179 -1.48 -7.16 -7.56
CA PHE A 179 -0.52 -6.08 -7.34
C PHE A 179 0.58 -6.09 -8.43
N PRO A 180 0.81 -4.97 -9.13
CA PRO A 180 1.64 -4.93 -10.33
C PRO A 180 3.14 -4.85 -10.00
N PHE A 181 3.76 -5.98 -9.67
CA PHE A 181 5.21 -6.06 -9.48
C PHE A 181 5.99 -6.09 -10.80
N ARG A 182 7.24 -5.62 -10.77
CA ARG A 182 8.20 -5.83 -11.87
C ARG A 182 8.49 -7.33 -12.02
N LEU A 183 8.46 -7.83 -13.26
CA LEU A 183 8.67 -9.24 -13.56
C LEU A 183 10.08 -9.74 -13.19
N ASP A 184 11.10 -8.90 -13.37
CA ASP A 184 12.47 -9.24 -12.98
C ASP A 184 12.66 -9.04 -11.47
N ASN A 185 12.28 -10.04 -10.69
CA ASN A 185 12.47 -10.04 -9.26
C ASN A 185 12.92 -11.39 -8.70
N HIS A 186 13.45 -11.35 -7.46
CA HIS A 186 14.06 -12.51 -6.84
C HIS A 186 13.03 -13.60 -6.47
N PHE A 187 11.78 -13.23 -6.16
CA PHE A 187 10.72 -14.20 -5.85
C PHE A 187 10.29 -15.01 -7.07
N GLU A 188 10.22 -14.37 -8.26
CA GLU A 188 9.95 -15.09 -9.51
C GLU A 188 11.09 -16.08 -9.83
N ARG A 189 12.36 -15.65 -9.73
CA ARG A 189 13.53 -16.52 -9.94
C ARG A 189 13.57 -17.72 -8.99
N LEU A 190 13.17 -17.53 -7.74
CA LEU A 190 13.07 -18.62 -6.75
C LEU A 190 11.95 -19.60 -7.11
N SER A 191 10.83 -19.12 -7.64
CA SER A 191 9.73 -19.99 -8.08
C SER A 191 10.08 -20.82 -9.33
N GLU A 192 10.85 -20.25 -10.26
CA GLU A 192 11.32 -20.93 -11.48
C GLU A 192 12.34 -22.02 -11.17
N SER A 193 13.28 -21.77 -10.25
CA SER A 193 14.26 -22.78 -9.82
C SER A 193 13.59 -23.97 -9.12
N ASN A 194 12.68 -23.70 -8.17
CA ASN A 194 11.93 -24.74 -7.46
C ASN A 194 11.04 -25.61 -8.37
N SER A 195 10.52 -25.05 -9.47
CA SER A 195 9.74 -25.81 -10.45
C SER A 195 10.63 -26.65 -11.39
N THR A 196 11.83 -26.16 -11.71
CA THR A 196 12.81 -26.88 -12.55
C THR A 196 13.42 -28.08 -11.81
N GLU A 197 13.70 -27.97 -10.51
CA GLU A 197 14.21 -29.08 -9.70
C GLU A 197 13.17 -30.21 -9.52
N LYS A 198 11.89 -29.88 -9.33
CA LYS A 198 10.81 -30.87 -9.25
C LYS A 198 10.64 -31.68 -10.54
N ASN A 199 10.92 -31.09 -11.70
CA ASN A 199 10.82 -31.76 -13.00
C ASN A 199 12.03 -32.63 -13.35
N LYS A 200 13.18 -32.48 -12.66
CA LYS A 200 14.37 -33.30 -12.85
C LYS A 200 14.44 -34.54 -11.94
N GLY A 201 13.54 -34.64 -10.96
CA GLY A 201 13.47 -35.73 -9.98
C GLY A 201 12.44 -36.82 -10.30
N ASN A 202 11.83 -36.80 -11.48
CA ASN A 202 10.91 -37.82 -11.99
C ASN A 202 11.50 -38.52 -13.22
#